data_AF-A0A9E7G2S9-F1
#
_entry.id   AF-A0A9E7G2S9-F1
#
_cell.length_a   1.000
_cell.length_b   1.000
_cell.length_c   1.000
_cell.angle_alpha   90.00
_cell.angle_beta   90.00
_cell.angle_gamma   90.00
#
_symmetry.space_group_name_H-M   'P 1'
#
loop_
_entity.id
_entity.type
_entity.pdbx_description
1 polymer ?
#
loop_
_entity_poly.entity_id
_entity_poly.type
_entity_poly.pdbx_seq_one_letter_code
_entity_poly.pdbx_strand_id
1 'polypeptide(L)'
;ATNFREWKQVVQEISRFLKADAYFKIARPLRYNAVFDAHPSSFPYISRFCTSRVLRLKDALLTSYHQNEIKLAEVTLDTFRMLQCLEWEPSGSFYHVPMKQPSENGALNDQSEASGLIDINLAADMADPDLPPNPCKAIIYHPSVSKLIAATAPICEELPSDGILLIYISASGKTDCSVDFQKDVHGNSLNFSKAKHAPQASQKRENSVSQPAVDNNPNSSSKLGHYLCLGSQGNGASNNLYPEDLVPFTRKPLFLVIDSDNSRAFKAERGEASALLLSHEKPLFLSDTTVTSGGSQFTYFLTAPLQAFYQLIGLSSDIEPDVYSNAESLLSSALVEWEVLLCASNSLDQVWAQILTDPFLRRLILRFIFCRAVLCLLRSTGDSTMHLPECLPRLPESVSPKSAVTQIHIHQLAERLGVLNHFHFLDSIRESVQSR
;
A
#
# COMPACT_ATOMS: atom_id res chain seq x y z
N ALA A 1 32.40 16.82 14.28
CA ALA A 1 31.83 15.65 14.99
C ALA A 1 30.35 15.40 14.63
N THR A 2 29.53 16.45 14.50
CA THR A 2 28.10 16.36 14.11
C THR A 2 27.87 15.71 12.74
N ASN A 3 28.62 16.16 11.73
CA ASN A 3 28.51 15.66 10.35
C ASN A 3 28.75 14.13 10.23
N PHE A 4 29.70 13.58 10.99
CA PHE A 4 29.97 12.12 10.98
C PHE A 4 28.80 11.29 11.54
N ARG A 5 28.09 11.79 12.56
CA ARG A 5 26.93 11.09 13.15
C ARG A 5 25.73 11.09 12.19
N GLU A 6 25.50 12.21 11.52
CA GLU A 6 24.47 12.36 10.48
C GLU A 6 24.75 11.44 9.30
N TRP A 7 25.98 11.45 8.75
CA TRP A 7 26.35 10.54 7.67
C TRP A 7 26.27 9.07 8.07
N LYS A 8 26.66 8.73 9.30
CA LYS A 8 26.52 7.36 9.82
C LYS A 8 25.05 6.94 9.85
N GLN A 9 24.14 7.83 10.22
CA GLN A 9 22.70 7.57 10.17
C GLN A 9 22.22 7.37 8.74
N VAL A 10 22.61 8.25 7.81
CA VAL A 10 22.24 8.14 6.38
C VAL A 10 22.72 6.81 5.79
N VAL A 11 23.97 6.41 6.03
CA VAL A 11 24.51 5.14 5.54
C VAL A 11 23.75 3.94 6.14
N GLN A 12 23.37 4.02 7.41
CA GLN A 12 22.55 2.98 8.05
C GLN A 12 21.14 2.92 7.46
N GLU A 13 20.52 4.07 7.17
CA GLU A 13 19.22 4.15 6.50
C GLU A 13 19.29 3.53 5.10
N ILE A 14 20.27 3.93 4.28
CA ILE A 14 20.53 3.32 2.97
C ILE A 14 20.70 1.80 3.09
N SER A 15 21.53 1.34 4.02
CA SER A 15 21.77 -0.10 4.20
C SER A 15 20.52 -0.86 4.61
N ARG A 16 19.70 -0.31 5.52
CA ARG A 16 18.42 -0.92 5.92
C ARG A 16 17.43 -0.93 4.77
N PHE A 17 17.34 0.17 4.03
CA PHE A 17 16.46 0.30 2.87
C PHE A 17 16.81 -0.71 1.78
N LEU A 18 18.08 -0.74 1.35
CA LEU A 18 18.54 -1.68 0.33
C LEU A 18 18.39 -3.13 0.77
N LYS A 19 18.58 -3.46 2.05
CA LYS A 19 18.34 -4.83 2.55
C LYS A 19 16.88 -5.23 2.50
N ALA A 20 15.97 -4.30 2.77
CA ALA A 20 14.53 -4.55 2.76
C ALA A 20 13.95 -4.59 1.33
N ASP A 21 14.53 -3.83 0.41
CA ASP A 21 14.13 -3.79 -1.00
C ASP A 21 14.77 -4.92 -1.83
N ALA A 22 16.07 -5.15 -1.69
CA ALA A 22 16.82 -6.18 -2.41
C ALA A 22 16.59 -7.60 -1.86
N TYR A 23 15.47 -7.84 -1.17
CA TYR A 23 15.16 -9.14 -0.59
C TYR A 23 15.22 -10.23 -1.68
N PHE A 24 14.78 -9.95 -2.91
CA PHE A 24 14.91 -10.84 -4.07
C PHE A 24 15.82 -10.25 -5.18
N LYS A 25 16.98 -10.87 -5.41
CA LYS A 25 17.92 -10.44 -6.48
C LYS A 25 17.43 -10.73 -7.90
N ILE A 26 16.52 -11.70 -8.05
CA ILE A 26 15.99 -12.19 -9.34
C ILE A 26 14.66 -11.50 -9.68
N ALA A 27 14.11 -10.69 -8.77
CA ALA A 27 12.84 -10.03 -8.98
C ALA A 27 12.90 -8.97 -10.09
N ARG A 28 11.84 -8.92 -10.89
CA ARG A 28 11.61 -7.84 -11.86
C ARG A 28 11.37 -6.50 -11.16
N PRO A 29 11.57 -5.37 -11.87
CA PRO A 29 11.16 -4.06 -11.37
C PRO A 29 9.67 -4.02 -10.97
N LEU A 30 9.33 -3.18 -10.00
CA LEU A 30 7.93 -2.99 -9.56
C LEU A 30 7.07 -2.23 -10.59
N ARG A 31 7.73 -1.62 -11.58
CA ARG A 31 7.14 -0.82 -12.66
C ARG A 31 6.21 -1.64 -13.54
N TYR A 32 5.31 -0.97 -14.24
CA TYR A 32 4.37 -1.61 -15.16
C TYR A 32 5.05 -1.94 -16.48
N ASN A 33 5.14 -3.23 -16.79
CA ASN A 33 5.70 -3.69 -18.04
C ASN A 33 4.58 -4.08 -19.01
N ALA A 34 4.49 -3.42 -20.16
CA ALA A 34 3.45 -3.71 -21.15
C ALA A 34 3.49 -5.14 -21.71
N VAL A 35 4.64 -5.82 -21.67
CA VAL A 35 4.77 -7.22 -22.14
C VAL A 35 4.27 -8.21 -21.11
N PHE A 36 4.52 -7.95 -19.83
CA PHE A 36 4.26 -8.92 -18.75
C PHE A 36 3.01 -8.63 -17.92
N ASP A 37 2.62 -7.36 -17.80
CA ASP A 37 1.45 -6.93 -17.03
C ASP A 37 0.22 -6.65 -17.91
N ALA A 38 0.37 -6.63 -19.24
CA ALA A 38 -0.77 -6.52 -20.15
C ALA A 38 -1.30 -7.92 -20.48
N HIS A 39 -2.62 -8.06 -20.48
CA HIS A 39 -3.29 -9.32 -20.75
C HIS A 39 -4.21 -9.18 -21.98
N PRO A 40 -3.70 -9.40 -23.20
CA PRO A 40 -4.47 -9.15 -24.43
C PRO A 40 -5.79 -9.91 -24.52
N SER A 41 -5.92 -11.05 -23.81
CA SER A 41 -7.13 -11.85 -23.73
C SER A 41 -8.32 -11.11 -23.10
N SER A 42 -8.08 -10.09 -22.28
CA SER A 42 -9.14 -9.28 -21.66
C SER A 42 -9.64 -8.16 -22.58
N PHE A 43 -8.85 -7.75 -23.59
CA PHE A 43 -9.12 -6.57 -24.42
C PHE A 43 -10.50 -6.57 -25.09
N PRO A 44 -11.00 -7.69 -25.63
CA PRO A 44 -12.35 -7.73 -26.21
C PRO A 44 -13.43 -7.33 -25.19
N TYR A 45 -13.25 -7.73 -23.93
CA TYR A 45 -14.21 -7.47 -22.86
C TYR A 45 -14.09 -6.06 -22.30
N ILE A 46 -12.88 -5.47 -22.28
CA ILE A 46 -12.64 -4.10 -21.80
C ILE A 46 -13.36 -3.08 -22.68
N SER A 47 -13.49 -3.35 -23.98
CA SER A 47 -14.16 -2.46 -24.94
C SER A 47 -15.60 -2.09 -24.54
N ARG A 48 -16.30 -2.98 -23.79
CA ARG A 48 -17.66 -2.73 -23.29
C ARG A 48 -17.72 -1.51 -22.37
N PHE A 49 -16.65 -1.27 -21.61
CA PHE A 49 -16.59 -0.21 -20.60
C PHE A 49 -16.40 1.16 -21.21
N CYS A 50 -15.96 1.23 -22.47
CA CYS A 50 -15.79 2.47 -23.23
C CYS A 50 -17.12 3.21 -23.49
N THR A 51 -18.27 2.56 -23.27
CA THR A 51 -19.60 3.21 -23.30
C THR A 51 -19.93 3.98 -22.02
N SER A 52 -19.16 3.76 -20.96
CA SER A 52 -19.27 4.45 -19.68
C SER A 52 -18.16 5.50 -19.52
N ARG A 53 -18.21 6.32 -18.45
CA ARG A 53 -17.15 7.28 -18.12
C ARG A 53 -15.85 6.54 -17.83
N VAL A 54 -14.97 6.45 -18.82
CA VAL A 54 -13.63 5.85 -18.69
C VAL A 54 -12.73 6.78 -17.88
N LEU A 55 -12.16 6.26 -16.79
CA LEU A 55 -11.25 6.99 -15.92
C LEU A 55 -9.80 6.55 -16.15
N ARG A 56 -8.89 7.50 -16.06
CA ARG A 56 -7.43 7.29 -16.11
C ARG A 56 -6.78 7.90 -14.91
N LEU A 57 -5.81 7.22 -14.34
CA LEU A 57 -5.04 7.72 -13.23
C LEU A 57 -4.24 8.95 -13.68
N LYS A 58 -4.55 10.11 -13.09
CA LYS A 58 -3.85 11.36 -13.38
C LYS A 58 -2.90 11.73 -12.25
N ASP A 59 -3.37 11.56 -11.03
CA ASP A 59 -2.67 12.00 -9.82
C ASP A 59 -2.70 10.91 -8.76
N ALA A 60 -1.60 10.80 -8.01
CA ALA A 60 -1.48 9.92 -6.87
C ALA A 60 -0.85 10.65 -5.69
N LEU A 61 -1.54 10.62 -4.54
CA LEU A 61 -1.06 11.15 -3.27
C LEU A 61 -0.67 9.99 -2.37
N LEU A 62 0.62 9.90 -2.04
CA LEU A 62 1.19 8.78 -1.29
C LEU A 62 1.67 9.26 0.07
N THR A 63 1.21 8.62 1.14
CA THR A 63 1.70 8.92 2.48
C THR A 63 1.74 7.70 3.36
N SER A 64 2.69 7.70 4.29
CA SER A 64 2.84 6.65 5.29
C SER A 64 3.27 7.25 6.64
N TYR A 65 2.82 6.60 7.71
CA TYR A 65 3.22 6.88 9.07
C TYR A 65 3.04 5.66 9.98
N HIS A 66 4.15 4.98 10.23
CA HIS A 66 4.31 3.95 11.24
C HIS A 66 5.52 4.26 12.13
N GLN A 67 5.54 3.66 13.32
CA GLN A 67 6.72 3.74 14.19
C GLN A 67 7.85 2.89 13.58
N ASN A 68 9.06 3.45 13.50
CA ASN A 68 10.27 2.78 13.02
C ASN A 68 10.23 2.30 11.55
N GLU A 69 9.54 3.01 10.67
CA GLU A 69 9.53 2.71 9.23
C GLU A 69 10.95 2.72 8.63
N ILE A 70 11.20 1.75 7.75
CA ILE A 70 12.36 1.81 6.86
C ILE A 70 12.13 2.93 5.86
N LYS A 71 13.10 3.82 5.75
CA LYS A 71 13.05 4.99 4.87
C LYS A 71 14.43 5.32 4.33
N LEU A 72 14.42 6.05 3.22
CA LEU A 72 15.56 6.73 2.66
C LEU A 72 15.18 8.21 2.53
N ALA A 73 15.79 9.07 3.37
CA ALA A 73 15.39 10.47 3.50
C ALA A 73 13.89 10.61 3.83
N GLU A 74 13.11 11.21 2.93
CA GLU A 74 11.67 11.48 3.09
C GLU A 74 10.77 10.40 2.45
N VAL A 75 11.37 9.36 1.86
CA VAL A 75 10.64 8.29 1.19
C VAL A 75 10.72 7.01 2.02
N THR A 76 9.57 6.54 2.49
CA THR A 76 9.46 5.25 3.19
C THR A 76 9.50 4.09 2.20
N LEU A 77 9.81 2.89 2.67
CA LEU A 77 9.82 1.68 1.83
C LEU A 77 8.47 1.46 1.14
N ASP A 78 7.37 1.67 1.85
CA ASP A 78 6.02 1.44 1.31
C ASP A 78 5.62 2.51 0.29
N THR A 79 5.92 3.78 0.56
CA THR A 79 5.68 4.85 -0.43
C THR A 79 6.58 4.70 -1.65
N PHE A 80 7.82 4.24 -1.49
CA PHE A 80 8.71 3.90 -2.61
C PHE A 80 8.13 2.77 -3.48
N ARG A 81 7.69 1.67 -2.86
CA ARG A 81 7.10 0.53 -3.58
C ARG A 81 5.86 0.94 -4.35
N MET A 82 4.97 1.72 -3.73
CA MET A 82 3.77 2.23 -4.40
C MET A 82 4.13 3.22 -5.51
N LEU A 83 5.09 4.12 -5.28
CA LEU A 83 5.59 5.05 -6.29
C LEU A 83 6.08 4.32 -7.55
N GLN A 84 6.95 3.32 -7.38
CA GLN A 84 7.47 2.50 -8.49
C GLN A 84 6.36 1.71 -9.18
N CYS A 85 5.33 1.28 -8.46
CA CYS A 85 4.19 0.57 -9.04
C CYS A 85 3.27 1.44 -9.91
N LEU A 86 3.42 2.75 -9.86
CA LEU A 86 2.67 3.74 -10.64
C LEU A 86 3.56 4.41 -11.69
N GLU A 87 4.56 3.65 -12.17
CA GLU A 87 5.48 4.04 -13.23
C GLU A 87 5.52 2.97 -14.32
N TRP A 88 5.59 3.41 -15.57
CA TRP A 88 5.89 2.54 -16.69
C TRP A 88 7.35 2.05 -16.65
N GLU A 89 7.56 0.77 -16.93
CA GLU A 89 8.90 0.26 -17.22
C GLU A 89 9.26 0.69 -18.65
N PRO A 90 10.36 1.45 -18.84
CA PRO A 90 10.82 1.83 -20.16
C PRO A 90 11.02 0.61 -21.07
N SER A 91 10.60 0.72 -22.32
CA SER A 91 10.72 -0.32 -23.34
C SER A 91 11.51 0.21 -24.56
N GLY A 92 11.95 -0.65 -25.48
CA GLY A 92 12.61 -0.21 -26.71
C GLY A 92 14.11 0.15 -26.62
N SER A 93 14.57 1.02 -27.54
CA SER A 93 16.00 1.32 -27.79
C SER A 93 16.71 2.11 -26.67
N PHE A 94 16.00 2.50 -25.60
CA PHE A 94 16.60 3.08 -24.39
C PHE A 94 17.49 2.08 -23.63
N TYR A 95 17.40 0.79 -23.94
CA TYR A 95 18.36 -0.24 -23.52
C TYR A 95 19.65 -0.28 -24.35
N HIS A 96 19.91 0.69 -25.22
CA HIS A 96 21.29 0.88 -25.67
C HIS A 96 22.12 1.40 -24.50
N VAL A 97 22.87 0.48 -23.86
CA VAL A 97 24.16 0.81 -23.22
C VAL A 97 24.80 1.87 -24.09
N PRO A 98 25.21 3.05 -23.57
CA PRO A 98 25.69 4.13 -24.39
C PRO A 98 26.82 3.57 -25.26
N MET A 99 26.50 3.34 -26.52
CA MET A 99 27.47 2.91 -27.49
C MET A 99 28.32 4.15 -27.64
N LYS A 100 29.51 4.13 -27.03
CA LYS A 100 30.53 5.14 -27.30
C LYS A 100 30.70 5.12 -28.81
N GLN A 101 30.05 6.06 -29.50
CA GLN A 101 30.48 6.43 -30.82
C GLN A 101 31.93 6.86 -30.64
N PRO A 102 32.91 6.20 -31.27
CA PRO A 102 34.22 6.79 -31.36
C PRO A 102 34.00 8.04 -32.22
N SER A 103 34.06 9.22 -31.62
CA SER A 103 34.19 10.44 -32.42
C SER A 103 35.58 10.38 -33.04
N GLU A 104 35.65 9.89 -34.27
CA GLU A 104 36.79 10.18 -35.12
C GLU A 104 36.78 11.66 -35.45
N ASN A 105 37.98 12.24 -35.36
CA ASN A 105 38.42 13.56 -35.82
C ASN A 105 38.31 14.68 -34.78
N GLY A 106 39.50 15.05 -34.30
CA GLY A 106 39.70 16.09 -33.29
C GLY A 106 39.88 17.49 -33.84
N ALA A 107 39.93 18.43 -32.90
CA ALA A 107 40.74 19.63 -32.93
C ALA A 107 40.81 20.16 -31.49
N LEU A 108 42.02 20.34 -30.98
CA LEU A 108 42.28 21.14 -29.79
C LEU A 108 41.83 22.57 -30.07
N ASN A 109 40.95 23.11 -29.22
CA ASN A 109 40.90 24.54 -28.99
C ASN A 109 40.47 24.80 -27.55
N ASP A 110 41.42 25.26 -26.74
CA ASP A 110 41.17 26.07 -25.57
C ASP A 110 40.43 27.34 -25.99
N GLN A 111 39.41 27.75 -25.22
CA GLN A 111 39.22 29.10 -24.65
C GLN A 111 37.79 29.30 -24.12
N SER A 112 37.73 29.74 -22.86
CA SER A 112 36.77 30.69 -22.28
C SER A 112 35.42 30.24 -21.71
N GLU A 113 35.13 30.89 -20.59
CA GLU A 113 34.03 30.76 -19.66
C GLU A 113 32.68 31.25 -20.20
N ALA A 114 31.63 30.77 -19.54
CA ALA A 114 30.31 31.35 -19.37
C ALA A 114 29.27 31.23 -20.52
N SER A 115 28.21 30.50 -20.17
CA SER A 115 26.86 30.58 -20.71
C SER A 115 26.61 29.96 -22.09
N GLY A 116 26.19 28.70 -22.07
CA GLY A 116 25.26 28.16 -23.04
C GLY A 116 24.15 27.47 -22.26
N LEU A 117 22.95 28.05 -22.28
CA LEU A 117 21.72 27.36 -21.90
C LEU A 117 21.71 26.02 -22.64
N ILE A 118 22.05 24.94 -21.95
CA ILE A 118 21.60 23.64 -22.39
C ILE A 118 20.17 23.59 -21.86
N ASP A 119 19.22 23.89 -22.74
CA ASP A 119 17.81 23.60 -22.53
C ASP A 119 17.69 22.07 -22.60
N ILE A 120 18.28 21.39 -21.60
CA ILE A 120 18.18 19.95 -21.43
C ILE A 120 16.76 19.77 -20.94
N ASN A 121 15.86 19.47 -21.87
CA ASN A 121 14.59 18.84 -21.55
C ASN A 121 14.91 17.42 -21.05
N LEU A 122 15.58 17.33 -19.90
CA LEU A 122 16.06 16.10 -19.27
C LEU A 122 14.88 15.14 -19.03
N ALA A 123 13.69 15.70 -18.79
CA ALA A 123 12.44 14.97 -18.70
C ALA A 123 11.97 14.38 -20.04
N ALA A 124 12.15 15.08 -21.16
CA ALA A 124 11.79 14.56 -22.49
C ALA A 124 12.82 13.53 -22.99
N ASP A 125 14.10 13.73 -22.67
CA ASP A 125 15.19 12.81 -23.04
C ASP A 125 15.21 11.52 -22.20
N MET A 126 14.57 11.50 -21.02
CA MET A 126 14.43 10.33 -20.15
C MET A 126 13.10 9.58 -20.31
N ALA A 127 12.15 10.11 -21.08
CA ALA A 127 10.85 9.50 -21.30
C ALA A 127 10.87 8.61 -22.55
N ASP A 128 10.41 7.37 -22.41
CA ASP A 128 10.15 6.50 -23.55
C ASP A 128 8.92 7.03 -24.32
N PRO A 129 9.06 7.50 -25.58
CA PRO A 129 7.98 8.09 -26.35
C PRO A 129 6.91 7.08 -26.75
N ASP A 130 7.21 5.78 -26.69
CA ASP A 130 6.26 4.71 -26.99
C ASP A 130 5.30 4.44 -25.83
N LEU A 131 5.56 5.04 -24.65
CA LEU A 131 4.77 4.85 -23.44
C LEU A 131 3.85 6.05 -23.15
N PRO A 132 2.63 5.81 -22.62
CA PRO A 132 1.80 6.88 -22.10
C PRO A 132 2.50 7.67 -20.98
N PRO A 133 2.11 8.93 -20.72
CA PRO A 133 2.66 9.69 -19.61
C PRO A 133 2.35 9.00 -18.28
N ASN A 134 3.32 9.05 -17.36
CA ASN A 134 3.11 8.61 -15.99
C ASN A 134 2.14 9.56 -15.25
N PRO A 135 1.35 9.06 -14.28
CA PRO A 135 0.60 9.93 -13.39
C PRO A 135 1.54 10.82 -12.57
N CYS A 136 1.05 12.00 -12.21
CA CYS A 136 1.73 12.89 -11.26
C CYS A 136 1.66 12.27 -9.86
N LYS A 137 2.77 12.26 -9.14
CA LYS A 137 2.91 11.56 -7.86
C LYS A 137 3.43 12.53 -6.82
N ALA A 138 2.66 12.75 -5.76
CA ALA A 138 3.05 13.58 -4.63
C ALA A 138 3.24 12.69 -3.39
N ILE A 139 4.38 12.84 -2.70
CA ILE A 139 4.68 12.14 -1.45
C ILE A 139 4.57 13.13 -0.29
N ILE A 140 3.77 12.79 0.72
CA ILE A 140 3.72 13.56 1.97
C ILE A 140 4.48 12.80 3.05
N TYR A 141 5.65 13.32 3.42
CA TYR A 141 6.43 12.83 4.54
C TYR A 141 6.01 13.52 5.86
N HIS A 142 5.91 12.74 6.95
CA HIS A 142 5.31 13.19 8.22
C HIS A 142 3.96 13.88 8.00
N PRO A 143 2.94 13.14 7.53
CA PRO A 143 1.66 13.73 7.20
C PRO A 143 1.04 14.41 8.41
N SER A 144 0.53 15.63 8.24
CA SER A 144 -0.54 16.11 9.11
C SER A 144 -1.85 16.04 8.37
N VAL A 145 -2.96 15.88 9.09
CA VAL A 145 -4.30 15.94 8.48
C VAL A 145 -4.44 17.23 7.68
N SER A 146 -3.99 18.37 8.23
CA SER A 146 -3.99 19.65 7.52
C SER A 146 -3.12 19.63 6.26
N LYS A 147 -1.92 19.03 6.28
CA LYS A 147 -1.07 18.90 5.09
C LYS A 147 -1.71 18.00 4.04
N LEU A 148 -2.31 16.89 4.45
CA LEU A 148 -3.01 15.96 3.56
C LEU A 148 -4.17 16.66 2.86
N ILE A 149 -5.03 17.34 3.63
CA ILE A 149 -6.16 18.12 3.10
C ILE A 149 -5.67 19.22 2.16
N ALA A 150 -4.66 19.99 2.57
CA ALA A 150 -4.12 21.09 1.78
C ALA A 150 -3.47 20.63 0.46
N ALA A 151 -2.86 19.44 0.44
CA ALA A 151 -2.32 18.84 -0.78
C ALA A 151 -3.41 18.23 -1.67
N THR A 152 -4.44 17.63 -1.08
CA THR A 152 -5.52 16.95 -1.83
C THR A 152 -6.44 17.95 -2.53
N ALA A 153 -6.75 19.08 -1.88
CA ALA A 153 -7.67 20.08 -2.39
C ALA A 153 -7.35 20.61 -3.80
N PRO A 154 -6.14 21.14 -4.10
CA PRO A 154 -5.81 21.64 -5.43
C PRO A 154 -5.82 20.52 -6.48
N ILE A 155 -5.34 19.32 -6.13
CA ILE A 155 -5.35 18.17 -7.04
C ILE A 155 -6.79 17.82 -7.46
N CYS A 156 -7.73 17.80 -6.51
CA CYS A 156 -9.14 17.55 -6.81
C CYS A 156 -9.80 18.66 -7.65
N GLU A 157 -9.41 19.92 -7.44
CA GLU A 157 -9.91 21.06 -8.20
C GLU A 157 -9.48 21.00 -9.67
N GLU A 158 -8.20 20.68 -9.91
CA GLU A 158 -7.58 20.58 -11.24
C GLU A 158 -7.82 19.23 -11.94
N LEU A 159 -8.37 18.23 -11.23
CA LEU A 159 -8.61 16.89 -11.79
C LEU A 159 -9.54 16.95 -13.01
N PRO A 160 -9.11 16.46 -14.18
CA PRO A 160 -9.90 16.50 -15.41
C PRO A 160 -11.10 15.55 -15.33
N SER A 161 -12.04 15.68 -16.27
CA SER A 161 -13.29 14.89 -16.27
C SER A 161 -13.07 13.38 -16.46
N ASP A 162 -11.99 12.99 -17.15
CA ASP A 162 -11.53 11.60 -17.32
C ASP A 162 -10.52 11.18 -16.25
N GLY A 163 -10.23 12.05 -15.28
CA GLY A 163 -9.23 11.80 -14.26
C GLY A 163 -9.79 11.10 -13.02
N ILE A 164 -8.98 10.20 -12.46
CA ILE A 164 -9.15 9.66 -11.11
C ILE A 164 -7.91 9.98 -10.27
N LEU A 165 -8.14 10.36 -9.01
CA LEU A 165 -7.10 10.54 -8.00
C LEU A 165 -6.94 9.24 -7.21
N LEU A 166 -5.70 8.77 -7.07
CA LEU A 166 -5.34 7.73 -6.11
C LEU A 166 -4.86 8.38 -4.80
N ILE A 167 -5.44 8.03 -3.66
CA ILE A 167 -4.88 8.36 -2.34
C ILE A 167 -4.47 7.05 -1.67
N TYR A 168 -3.19 6.94 -1.34
CA TYR A 168 -2.61 5.83 -0.59
C TYR A 168 -2.17 6.30 0.78
N ILE A 169 -2.69 5.65 1.83
CA ILE A 169 -2.38 5.97 3.22
C ILE A 169 -2.00 4.67 3.93
N SER A 170 -0.76 4.60 4.39
CA SER A 170 -0.28 3.52 5.27
C SER A 170 -0.05 4.06 6.67
N ALA A 171 -0.92 3.74 7.62
CA ALA A 171 -0.81 4.29 8.96
C ALA A 171 -1.43 3.38 10.02
N SER A 172 -0.90 3.46 11.23
CA SER A 172 -1.49 2.74 12.36
C SER A 172 -2.77 3.42 12.83
N GLY A 173 -3.83 2.65 13.00
CA GLY A 173 -4.97 3.01 13.82
C GLY A 173 -4.62 2.90 15.30
N LYS A 174 -5.32 3.66 16.14
CA LYS A 174 -5.34 3.37 17.58
C LYS A 174 -6.76 3.02 17.96
N THR A 175 -6.96 1.76 18.32
CA THR A 175 -8.04 1.40 19.24
C THR A 175 -7.53 1.75 20.64
N ASP A 176 -8.12 2.73 21.33
CA ASP A 176 -7.67 3.09 22.67
C ASP A 176 -7.67 1.87 23.60
N CYS A 177 -6.48 1.30 23.79
CA CYS A 177 -6.13 0.31 24.80
C CYS A 177 -4.67 0.58 25.20
N SER A 178 -4.53 1.22 26.36
CA SER A 178 -3.33 1.48 27.16
C SER A 178 -2.05 1.88 26.41
N VAL A 179 -1.73 3.18 26.48
CA VAL A 179 -0.35 3.65 26.37
C VAL A 179 0.44 3.12 27.58
N ASP A 180 1.00 1.92 27.46
CA ASP A 180 2.10 1.50 28.34
C ASP A 180 3.36 2.22 27.86
N PHE A 181 3.56 3.42 28.39
CA PHE A 181 4.91 3.96 28.48
C PHE A 181 5.69 3.04 29.42
N GLN A 182 6.50 2.14 28.86
CA GLN A 182 7.62 1.54 29.58
C GLN A 182 8.54 2.68 30.06
N LYS A 183 8.28 3.14 31.29
CA LYS A 183 9.27 3.84 32.09
C LYS A 183 9.92 2.78 32.97
N ASP A 184 11.05 2.27 32.48
CA ASP A 184 12.04 1.64 33.34
C ASP A 184 12.49 2.65 34.40
N VAL A 185 11.90 2.56 35.60
CA VAL A 185 12.53 3.06 36.82
C VAL A 185 12.30 2.04 37.93
N HIS A 186 13.39 1.34 38.22
CA HIS A 186 13.63 0.58 39.42
C HIS A 186 13.38 1.45 40.67
N GLY A 187 12.50 1.04 41.58
CA GLY A 187 12.31 1.76 42.85
C GLY A 187 11.09 1.37 43.67
N ASN A 188 11.25 0.33 44.49
CA ASN A 188 10.54 0.03 45.74
C ASN A 188 9.00 0.23 45.83
N SER A 189 8.32 -0.92 45.81
CA SER A 189 7.10 -1.19 46.57
C SER A 189 7.25 -0.73 48.03
N LEU A 190 6.43 0.23 48.46
CA LEU A 190 6.06 0.40 49.85
C LEU A 190 4.58 0.79 49.94
N ASN A 191 3.80 -0.18 50.42
CA ASN A 191 2.42 -0.02 50.87
C ASN A 191 2.33 1.07 51.93
N PHE A 192 1.36 1.98 51.82
CA PHE A 192 0.76 2.61 52.99
C PHE A 192 -0.75 2.83 52.81
N SER A 193 -1.40 2.70 53.94
CA SER A 193 -2.80 2.41 54.21
C SER A 193 -3.79 3.56 53.99
N LYS A 194 -5.04 3.16 53.73
CA LYS A 194 -6.30 3.86 54.03
C LYS A 194 -6.20 4.93 55.13
N ALA A 195 -6.76 6.10 54.84
CA ALA A 195 -7.52 6.89 55.82
C ALA A 195 -8.63 7.69 55.09
N LYS A 196 -9.87 7.49 55.54
CA LYS A 196 -11.04 8.32 55.18
C LYS A 196 -11.07 9.53 56.13
N HIS A 197 -11.41 10.72 55.64
CA HIS A 197 -12.22 11.71 56.37
C HIS A 197 -12.83 12.73 55.39
N ALA A 198 -14.05 13.17 55.71
CA ALA A 198 -14.93 14.01 54.90
C ALA A 198 -14.88 15.50 55.34
N PRO A 199 -15.76 16.41 54.87
CA PRO A 199 -15.40 17.61 54.12
C PRO A 199 -15.47 18.90 54.95
N GLN A 200 -14.75 19.95 54.53
CA GLN A 200 -15.11 21.32 54.89
C GLN A 200 -14.94 22.29 53.73
N ALA A 201 -15.97 23.13 53.61
CA ALA A 201 -16.18 24.15 52.60
C ALA A 201 -15.23 25.34 52.76
N SER A 202 -14.83 25.93 51.64
CA SER A 202 -14.75 27.39 51.50
C SER A 202 -14.68 27.77 50.02
N GLN A 203 -15.62 28.62 49.63
CA GLN A 203 -15.73 29.20 48.30
C GLN A 203 -14.58 30.19 48.05
N LYS A 204 -13.92 30.06 46.90
CA LYS A 204 -13.40 31.20 46.16
C LYS A 204 -13.48 30.91 44.67
N ARG A 205 -14.41 31.61 44.00
CA ARG A 205 -14.52 31.66 42.54
C ARG A 205 -13.36 32.48 42.00
N GLU A 206 -12.68 31.98 40.98
CA GLU A 206 -12.06 32.77 39.93
C GLU A 206 -11.95 31.93 38.65
N ASN A 207 -12.03 32.61 37.52
CA ASN A 207 -12.46 32.13 36.21
C ASN A 207 -11.45 31.20 35.51
N SER A 208 -11.93 30.11 34.87
CA SER A 208 -11.37 29.63 33.58
C SER A 208 -12.19 28.48 32.97
N VAL A 209 -12.48 28.65 31.67
CA VAL A 209 -12.67 27.66 30.59
C VAL A 209 -13.40 26.36 30.93
N SER A 210 -14.62 26.24 30.42
CA SER A 210 -15.44 25.03 30.40
C SER A 210 -14.78 23.89 29.61
N GLN A 211 -14.30 22.87 30.32
CA GLN A 211 -14.11 21.51 29.80
C GLN A 211 -15.43 20.73 29.90
N PRO A 212 -15.78 19.82 28.97
CA PRO A 212 -16.88 18.91 29.19
C PRO A 212 -16.43 17.82 30.17
N ALA A 213 -17.31 17.54 31.13
CA ALA A 213 -17.10 16.58 32.20
C ALA A 213 -16.89 15.15 31.68
N VAL A 214 -15.94 14.46 32.29
CA VAL A 214 -15.75 13.02 32.18
C VAL A 214 -16.83 12.34 33.00
N ASP A 215 -17.87 11.86 32.33
CA ASP A 215 -18.82 10.92 32.92
C ASP A 215 -18.11 9.57 33.10
N ASN A 216 -17.72 9.29 34.34
CA ASN A 216 -17.30 7.96 34.78
C ASN A 216 -18.51 7.04 34.84
N ASN A 217 -18.85 6.42 33.71
CA ASN A 217 -19.80 5.32 33.68
C ASN A 217 -19.11 4.07 33.10
N PRO A 218 -18.86 3.00 33.89
CA PRO A 218 -18.07 1.87 33.42
C PRO A 218 -18.82 0.90 32.49
N ASN A 219 -20.01 1.24 31.99
CA ASN A 219 -20.87 0.33 31.23
C ASN A 219 -21.49 0.95 29.96
N SER A 220 -20.69 1.70 29.18
CA SER A 220 -21.00 1.94 27.78
C SER A 220 -19.90 1.33 26.92
N SER A 221 -20.25 0.37 26.07
CA SER A 221 -19.39 -0.17 25.01
C SER A 221 -18.53 0.96 24.41
N SER A 222 -17.22 0.87 24.62
CA SER A 222 -16.23 1.86 24.22
C SER A 222 -16.48 2.36 22.79
N LYS A 223 -16.68 3.66 22.61
CA LYS A 223 -16.57 4.30 21.29
C LYS A 223 -15.15 4.05 20.80
N LEU A 224 -14.98 3.02 19.96
CA LEU A 224 -13.72 2.69 19.33
C LEU A 224 -13.33 3.88 18.44
N GLY A 225 -12.12 4.41 18.61
CA GLY A 225 -11.62 5.48 17.74
C GLY A 225 -11.55 5.02 16.29
N HIS A 226 -12.42 5.54 15.43
CA HIS A 226 -12.44 5.26 14.00
C HIS A 226 -11.52 6.22 13.24
N TYR A 227 -10.20 6.17 13.50
CA TYR A 227 -9.22 7.06 12.88
C TYR A 227 -7.88 6.39 12.60
N LEU A 228 -7.07 7.03 11.75
CA LEU A 228 -5.65 6.73 11.52
C LEU A 228 -4.76 7.76 12.21
N CYS A 229 -3.67 7.33 12.84
CA CYS A 229 -2.70 8.25 13.41
C CYS A 229 -1.70 8.68 12.32
N LEU A 230 -1.68 9.96 11.95
CA LEU A 230 -0.74 10.49 10.95
C LEU A 230 0.53 11.10 11.55
N GLY A 231 0.68 11.12 12.87
CA GLY A 231 1.84 11.74 13.50
C GLY A 231 1.60 12.11 14.95
N SER A 232 2.67 12.47 15.66
CA SER A 232 2.56 13.32 16.85
C SER A 232 3.09 14.71 16.49
N GLN A 233 2.24 15.75 16.53
CA GLN A 233 2.79 17.10 16.65
C GLN A 233 3.43 17.21 18.03
N GLY A 234 4.68 17.71 18.10
CA GLY A 234 5.45 17.85 19.35
C GLY A 234 4.77 18.68 20.46
N ASN A 235 3.60 19.27 20.18
CA ASN A 235 2.73 19.97 21.13
C ASN A 235 1.70 19.08 21.84
N GLY A 236 1.69 17.76 21.63
CA GLY A 236 0.74 16.85 22.28
C GLY A 236 -0.67 16.83 21.66
N ALA A 237 -0.88 17.53 20.55
CA ALA A 237 -2.11 17.43 19.76
C ALA A 237 -2.11 16.13 18.94
N SER A 238 -3.18 15.34 19.05
CA SER A 238 -3.40 14.14 18.25
C SER A 238 -3.66 14.51 16.79
N ASN A 239 -2.85 13.99 15.88
CA ASN A 239 -2.98 14.20 14.44
C ASN A 239 -3.68 12.97 13.82
N ASN A 240 -4.99 12.91 14.03
CA ASN A 240 -5.81 11.76 13.70
C ASN A 240 -6.66 12.05 12.45
N LEU A 241 -6.52 11.22 11.42
CA LEU A 241 -7.34 11.28 10.22
C LEU A 241 -8.61 10.49 10.42
N TYR A 242 -9.76 11.16 10.30
CA TYR A 242 -11.08 10.54 10.34
C TYR A 242 -11.59 10.29 8.92
N PRO A 243 -12.46 9.28 8.70
CA PRO A 243 -13.12 9.06 7.41
C PRO A 243 -13.81 10.31 6.86
N GLU A 244 -14.40 11.11 7.75
CA GLU A 244 -15.11 12.36 7.47
C GLU A 244 -14.21 13.42 6.84
N ASP A 245 -12.91 13.45 7.18
CA ASP A 245 -11.94 14.40 6.63
C ASP A 245 -11.74 14.20 5.11
N LEU A 246 -11.99 12.99 4.61
CA LEU A 246 -11.86 12.66 3.19
C LEU A 246 -13.16 12.88 2.40
N VAL A 247 -14.31 13.07 3.06
CA VAL A 247 -15.62 13.22 2.41
C VAL A 247 -15.66 14.36 1.40
N PRO A 248 -15.08 15.57 1.66
CA PRO A 248 -15.09 16.66 0.67
C PRO A 248 -14.46 16.27 -0.68
N PHE A 249 -13.48 15.37 -0.67
CA PHE A 249 -12.76 14.92 -1.87
C PHE A 249 -13.49 13.80 -2.62
N THR A 250 -14.52 13.21 -2.02
CA THR A 250 -15.36 12.18 -2.66
C THR A 250 -16.36 12.77 -3.65
N ARG A 251 -16.25 14.05 -4.01
CA ARG A 251 -17.03 14.69 -5.09
C ARG A 251 -16.37 14.55 -6.47
N LYS A 252 -15.21 13.90 -6.51
CA LYS A 252 -14.42 13.58 -7.69
C LYS A 252 -14.14 12.08 -7.65
N PRO A 253 -13.86 11.44 -8.81
CA PRO A 253 -13.48 10.04 -8.83
C PRO A 253 -12.23 9.81 -7.98
N LEU A 254 -12.35 8.88 -7.04
CA LEU A 254 -11.34 8.59 -6.04
C LEU A 254 -11.09 7.08 -5.97
N PHE A 255 -9.82 6.70 -6.02
CA PHE A 255 -9.33 5.39 -5.64
C PHE A 255 -8.59 5.54 -4.31
N LEU A 256 -9.04 4.87 -3.27
CA LEU A 256 -8.45 4.95 -1.94
C LEU A 256 -7.86 3.61 -1.54
N VAL A 257 -6.60 3.62 -1.12
CA VAL A 257 -5.93 2.47 -0.51
C VAL A 257 -5.62 2.83 0.93
N ILE A 258 -6.31 2.19 1.87
CA ILE A 258 -6.06 2.35 3.32
C ILE A 258 -5.37 1.09 3.83
N ASP A 259 -4.09 1.23 4.11
CA ASP A 259 -3.25 0.22 4.73
C ASP A 259 -3.11 0.53 6.23
N SER A 260 -3.98 -0.09 7.02
CA SER A 260 -4.08 0.12 8.45
C SER A 260 -4.73 -1.08 9.15
N ASP A 261 -4.32 -1.32 10.39
CA ASP A 261 -5.02 -2.19 11.33
C ASP A 261 -6.45 -1.69 11.67
N ASN A 262 -6.78 -0.43 11.39
CA ASN A 262 -8.13 0.14 11.53
C ASN A 262 -8.74 0.57 10.18
N SER A 263 -8.30 -0.04 9.07
CA SER A 263 -8.74 0.33 7.71
C SER A 263 -10.26 0.34 7.52
N ARG A 264 -10.97 -0.54 8.22
CA ARG A 264 -12.43 -0.69 8.14
C ARG A 264 -13.23 0.52 8.62
N ALA A 265 -12.63 1.39 9.43
CA ALA A 265 -13.24 2.67 9.79
C ALA A 265 -13.63 3.49 8.54
N PHE A 266 -12.91 3.31 7.42
CA PHE A 266 -13.08 4.09 6.20
C PHE A 266 -14.16 3.58 5.24
N LYS A 267 -14.94 2.56 5.66
CA LYS A 267 -16.07 1.98 4.88
C LYS A 267 -17.31 2.88 4.80
N ALA A 268 -17.36 3.99 5.54
CA ALA A 268 -18.51 4.88 5.61
C ALA A 268 -18.96 5.38 4.22
N GLU A 269 -20.27 5.60 4.06
CA GLU A 269 -20.86 6.08 2.82
C GLU A 269 -20.30 7.47 2.45
N ARG A 270 -19.94 7.62 1.17
CA ARG A 270 -19.26 8.79 0.59
C ARG A 270 -20.19 9.47 -0.42
N GLY A 271 -19.78 10.63 -0.93
CA GLY A 271 -20.52 11.36 -1.98
C GLY A 271 -20.61 10.56 -3.29
N GLU A 272 -19.67 10.75 -4.20
CA GLU A 272 -19.48 9.88 -5.38
C GLU A 272 -18.93 8.53 -4.91
N ALA A 273 -19.48 7.44 -5.47
CA ALA A 273 -19.04 6.10 -5.15
C ALA A 273 -17.54 5.95 -5.51
N SER A 274 -16.72 5.69 -4.49
CA SER A 274 -15.26 5.61 -4.61
C SER A 274 -14.79 4.16 -4.59
N ALA A 275 -13.71 3.85 -5.32
CA ALA A 275 -13.05 2.56 -5.24
C ALA A 275 -12.17 2.52 -3.99
N LEU A 276 -12.38 1.53 -3.12
CA LEU A 276 -11.65 1.37 -1.86
C LEU A 276 -10.98 0.01 -1.80
N LEU A 277 -9.70 -0.01 -1.42
CA LEU A 277 -8.98 -1.20 -0.97
C LEU A 277 -8.55 -1.00 0.49
N LEU A 278 -8.91 -1.95 1.35
CA LEU A 278 -8.70 -1.90 2.79
C LEU A 278 -7.87 -3.12 3.20
N SER A 279 -6.77 -2.90 3.92
CA SER A 279 -5.90 -3.95 4.44
C SER A 279 -6.57 -4.77 5.57
N HIS A 280 -5.90 -5.85 5.97
CA HIS A 280 -6.28 -6.64 7.15
C HIS A 280 -6.01 -5.89 8.48
N GLU A 281 -6.63 -6.34 9.57
CA GLU A 281 -6.44 -5.70 10.89
C GLU A 281 -5.14 -6.08 11.62
N LYS A 282 -4.51 -7.22 11.30
CA LYS A 282 -3.26 -7.64 11.96
C LYS A 282 -2.29 -8.26 10.97
N PRO A 283 -0.99 -7.95 11.05
CA PRO A 283 0.03 -8.64 10.28
C PRO A 283 -0.04 -10.14 10.51
N LEU A 284 -0.18 -10.93 9.44
CA LEU A 284 -0.07 -12.38 9.51
C LEU A 284 1.40 -12.75 9.29
N PHE A 285 2.06 -13.23 10.34
CA PHE A 285 3.39 -13.83 10.23
C PHE A 285 3.27 -15.29 10.64
N LEU A 286 3.63 -16.19 9.73
CA LEU A 286 3.76 -17.63 10.03
C LEU A 286 5.14 -17.98 10.62
N SER A 287 6.10 -17.05 10.49
CA SER A 287 7.50 -17.26 10.86
C SER A 287 7.82 -16.63 12.22
N ASP A 288 8.34 -17.42 13.16
CA ASP A 288 8.93 -16.94 14.43
C ASP A 288 10.27 -16.19 14.23
N THR A 289 10.78 -16.15 12.99
CA THR A 289 11.97 -15.38 12.67
C THR A 289 11.62 -13.90 12.68
N THR A 290 12.19 -13.19 13.65
CA THR A 290 12.17 -11.73 13.86
C THR A 290 12.81 -10.93 12.72
N VAL A 291 12.69 -11.37 11.46
CA VAL A 291 12.87 -10.49 10.31
C VAL A 291 11.61 -9.63 10.27
N THR A 292 11.60 -8.61 11.13
CA THR A 292 10.63 -7.52 11.05
C THR A 292 10.58 -7.05 9.61
N SER A 293 9.49 -7.36 8.90
CA SER A 293 9.26 -6.83 7.56
C SER A 293 9.15 -5.32 7.75
N GLY A 294 10.19 -4.57 7.38
CA GLY A 294 10.26 -3.14 7.67
C GLY A 294 9.32 -2.27 6.83
N GLY A 295 8.27 -2.86 6.26
CA GLY A 295 7.18 -2.25 5.52
C GLY A 295 5.93 -3.14 5.61
N SER A 296 4.81 -2.63 5.13
CA SER A 296 3.52 -3.31 5.21
C SER A 296 3.43 -4.52 4.28
N GLN A 297 2.90 -5.62 4.82
CA GLN A 297 2.58 -6.84 4.06
C GLN A 297 1.52 -6.56 2.99
N PHE A 298 0.49 -5.78 3.31
CA PHE A 298 -0.58 -5.48 2.37
C PHE A 298 -0.06 -4.70 1.17
N THR A 299 0.68 -3.61 1.44
CA THR A 299 1.36 -2.86 0.38
C THR A 299 2.32 -3.73 -0.41
N TYR A 300 3.08 -4.61 0.25
CA TYR A 300 3.98 -5.49 -0.47
C TYR A 300 3.25 -6.41 -1.44
N PHE A 301 2.09 -6.97 -1.05
CA PHE A 301 1.26 -7.75 -1.96
C PHE A 301 0.74 -6.93 -3.15
N LEU A 302 0.34 -5.68 -2.92
CA LEU A 302 -0.13 -4.80 -4.00
C LEU A 302 1.00 -4.43 -4.98
N THR A 303 2.25 -4.37 -4.51
CA THR A 303 3.37 -3.90 -5.32
C THR A 303 4.26 -5.00 -5.90
N ALA A 304 4.36 -6.13 -5.21
CA ALA A 304 5.24 -7.26 -5.50
C ALA A 304 4.62 -8.55 -4.93
N PRO A 305 3.52 -9.05 -5.54
CA PRO A 305 2.67 -10.09 -4.98
C PRO A 305 3.40 -11.42 -4.70
N LEU A 306 4.25 -11.88 -5.63
CA LEU A 306 4.97 -13.14 -5.46
C LEU A 306 5.99 -13.02 -4.32
N GLN A 307 6.73 -11.92 -4.28
CA GLN A 307 7.72 -11.67 -3.24
C GLN A 307 7.05 -11.54 -1.85
N ALA A 308 5.89 -10.89 -1.79
CA ALA A 308 5.08 -10.83 -0.58
C ALA A 308 4.59 -12.22 -0.13
N PHE A 309 4.21 -13.09 -1.07
CA PHE A 309 3.88 -14.49 -0.76
C PHE A 309 5.05 -15.24 -0.15
N TYR A 310 6.25 -15.15 -0.74
CA TYR A 310 7.44 -15.80 -0.20
C TYR A 310 7.77 -15.28 1.20
N GLN A 311 7.71 -13.97 1.42
CA GLN A 311 7.95 -13.37 2.73
C GLN A 311 6.92 -13.84 3.76
N LEU A 312 5.63 -13.88 3.39
CA LEU A 312 4.54 -14.32 4.28
C LEU A 312 4.73 -15.76 4.76
N ILE A 313 5.14 -16.66 3.86
CA ILE A 313 5.33 -18.08 4.16
C ILE A 313 6.70 -18.37 4.81
N GLY A 314 7.64 -17.42 4.76
CA GLY A 314 8.99 -17.60 5.29
C GLY A 314 9.92 -18.38 4.36
N LEU A 315 9.65 -18.36 3.06
CA LEU A 315 10.52 -18.98 2.06
C LEU A 315 11.81 -18.16 1.90
N SER A 316 12.93 -18.85 1.65
CA SER A 316 14.22 -18.20 1.38
C SER A 316 14.12 -17.31 0.15
N SER A 317 14.89 -16.23 0.14
CA SER A 317 15.04 -15.41 -1.06
C SER A 317 16.15 -15.87 -2.02
N ASP A 318 16.96 -16.85 -1.59
CA ASP A 318 17.95 -17.53 -2.42
C ASP A 318 17.26 -18.73 -3.10
N ILE A 319 16.58 -18.45 -4.22
CA ILE A 319 15.76 -19.41 -4.96
C ILE A 319 16.38 -19.60 -6.33
N GLU A 320 16.31 -20.83 -6.82
CA GLU A 320 16.70 -21.15 -8.19
C GLU A 320 15.88 -20.31 -9.19
N PRO A 321 16.52 -19.63 -10.15
CA PRO A 321 15.84 -18.74 -11.10
C PRO A 321 14.68 -19.40 -11.83
N ASP A 322 14.80 -20.68 -12.18
CA ASP A 322 13.77 -21.44 -12.90
C ASP A 322 12.54 -21.69 -12.04
N VAL A 323 12.71 -21.95 -10.73
CA VAL A 323 11.59 -22.12 -9.79
C VAL A 323 10.83 -20.81 -9.63
N TYR A 324 11.56 -19.69 -9.48
CA TYR A 324 10.96 -18.36 -9.38
C TYR A 324 10.20 -17.96 -10.65
N SER A 325 10.81 -18.18 -11.83
CA SER A 325 10.19 -17.93 -13.13
C SER A 325 8.92 -18.76 -13.34
N ASN A 326 8.93 -20.03 -12.91
CA ASN A 326 7.75 -20.89 -12.98
C ASN A 326 6.62 -20.37 -12.08
N ALA A 327 6.94 -19.98 -10.85
CA ALA A 327 5.98 -19.38 -9.92
C ALA A 327 5.42 -18.04 -10.42
N GLU A 328 6.26 -17.23 -11.07
CA GLU A 328 5.85 -15.98 -11.73
C GLU A 328 4.89 -16.25 -12.90
N SER A 329 5.14 -17.30 -13.70
CA SER A 329 4.24 -17.74 -14.78
C SER A 329 2.90 -18.23 -14.26
N LEU A 330 2.88 -18.99 -13.15
CA LEU A 330 1.63 -19.40 -12.49
C LEU A 330 0.84 -18.18 -11.99
N LEU A 331 1.51 -17.23 -11.35
CA LEU A 331 0.85 -16.00 -10.90
C LEU A 331 0.34 -15.17 -12.07
N SER A 332 1.13 -14.99 -13.13
CA SER A 332 0.70 -14.28 -14.34
C SER A 332 -0.54 -14.94 -14.97
N SER A 333 -0.56 -16.26 -15.06
CA SER A 333 -1.72 -17.02 -15.55
C SER A 333 -2.98 -16.78 -14.71
N ALA A 334 -2.83 -16.74 -13.37
CA ALA A 334 -3.92 -16.42 -12.47
C ALA A 334 -4.45 -14.99 -12.67
N LEU A 335 -3.54 -14.00 -12.80
CA LEU A 335 -3.91 -12.60 -13.02
C LEU A 335 -4.64 -12.41 -14.36
N VAL A 336 -4.20 -13.08 -15.43
CA VAL A 336 -4.89 -13.09 -16.74
C VAL A 336 -6.32 -13.61 -16.59
N GLU A 337 -6.49 -14.76 -15.93
CA GLU A 337 -7.81 -15.38 -15.81
C GLU A 337 -8.76 -14.54 -14.95
N TRP A 338 -8.28 -13.99 -13.82
CA TRP A 338 -9.07 -13.08 -13.00
C TRP A 338 -9.41 -11.78 -13.72
N GLU A 339 -8.51 -11.24 -14.54
CA GLU A 339 -8.80 -10.06 -15.36
C GLU A 339 -9.92 -10.35 -16.36
N VAL A 340 -9.87 -11.50 -17.04
CA VAL A 340 -10.93 -11.93 -17.94
C VAL A 340 -12.24 -12.10 -17.17
N LEU A 341 -12.25 -12.74 -16.00
CA LEU A 341 -13.46 -12.92 -15.19
C LEU A 341 -14.06 -11.59 -14.72
N LEU A 342 -13.23 -10.64 -14.29
CA LEU A 342 -13.66 -9.29 -13.92
C LEU A 342 -14.26 -8.57 -15.10
N CYS A 343 -13.53 -8.51 -16.21
CA CYS A 343 -13.96 -7.81 -17.41
C CYS A 343 -15.19 -8.47 -18.02
N ALA A 344 -15.32 -9.80 -17.92
CA ALA A 344 -16.44 -10.59 -18.43
C ALA A 344 -17.74 -10.40 -17.64
N SER A 345 -17.64 -10.06 -16.36
CA SER A 345 -18.75 -10.11 -15.41
C SER A 345 -19.87 -9.12 -15.73
N ASN A 346 -21.11 -9.60 -15.61
CA ASN A 346 -22.32 -8.76 -15.70
C ASN A 346 -22.73 -8.17 -14.34
N SER A 347 -22.10 -8.59 -13.24
CA SER A 347 -22.35 -8.11 -11.88
C SER A 347 -21.24 -7.19 -11.36
N LEU A 348 -20.34 -6.74 -12.24
CA LEU A 348 -19.30 -5.79 -11.88
C LEU A 348 -19.92 -4.41 -11.60
N ASP A 349 -19.62 -3.84 -10.44
CA ASP A 349 -20.06 -2.49 -10.09
C ASP A 349 -19.50 -1.45 -11.08
N GLN A 350 -20.30 -0.42 -11.35
CA GLN A 350 -19.93 0.66 -12.27
C GLN A 350 -18.64 1.37 -11.84
N VAL A 351 -18.36 1.51 -10.54
CA VAL A 351 -17.10 2.12 -10.05
C VAL A 351 -15.89 1.36 -10.57
N TRP A 352 -15.91 0.02 -10.49
CA TRP A 352 -14.82 -0.80 -11.01
C TRP A 352 -14.76 -0.76 -12.54
N ALA A 353 -15.92 -0.81 -13.21
CA ALA A 353 -16.00 -0.74 -14.67
C ALA A 353 -15.34 0.53 -15.25
N GLN A 354 -15.49 1.68 -14.58
CA GLN A 354 -14.88 2.95 -15.00
C GLN A 354 -13.35 2.96 -14.87
N ILE A 355 -12.79 2.11 -14.00
CA ILE A 355 -11.38 2.15 -13.60
C ILE A 355 -10.56 1.03 -14.26
N LEU A 356 -11.18 -0.11 -14.60
CA LEU A 356 -10.48 -1.26 -15.18
C LEU A 356 -9.76 -0.99 -16.50
N THR A 357 -10.08 0.10 -17.20
CA THR A 357 -9.36 0.53 -18.40
C THR A 357 -7.96 1.07 -18.09
N ASP A 358 -7.75 1.59 -16.88
CA ASP A 358 -6.46 2.10 -16.44
C ASP A 358 -5.53 0.93 -16.07
N PRO A 359 -4.33 0.82 -16.67
CA PRO A 359 -3.43 -0.31 -16.48
C PRO A 359 -2.88 -0.40 -15.05
N PHE A 360 -2.57 0.73 -14.42
CA PHE A 360 -2.03 0.76 -13.06
C PHE A 360 -3.08 0.34 -12.04
N LEU A 361 -4.28 0.93 -12.12
CA LEU A 361 -5.38 0.62 -11.20
C LEU A 361 -5.90 -0.80 -11.40
N ARG A 362 -6.00 -1.27 -12.66
CA ARG A 362 -6.34 -2.68 -12.96
C ARG A 362 -5.33 -3.64 -12.33
N ARG A 363 -4.03 -3.35 -12.47
CA ARG A 363 -2.97 -4.17 -11.86
C ARG A 363 -3.08 -4.22 -10.34
N LEU A 364 -3.35 -3.09 -9.68
CA LEU A 364 -3.57 -3.06 -8.23
C LEU A 364 -4.78 -3.91 -7.82
N ILE A 365 -5.89 -3.87 -8.57
CA ILE A 365 -7.08 -4.69 -8.29
C ILE A 365 -6.77 -6.20 -8.41
N LEU A 366 -6.05 -6.62 -9.46
CA LEU A 366 -5.69 -8.03 -9.64
C LEU A 366 -4.74 -8.53 -8.55
N ARG A 367 -3.76 -7.70 -8.16
CA ARG A 367 -2.85 -8.01 -7.05
C ARG A 367 -3.56 -8.01 -5.70
N PHE A 368 -4.57 -7.17 -5.53
CA PHE A 368 -5.47 -7.22 -4.37
C PHE A 368 -6.26 -8.53 -4.32
N ILE A 369 -6.78 -9.03 -5.45
CA ILE A 369 -7.46 -10.35 -5.50
C ILE A 369 -6.50 -11.45 -5.02
N PHE A 370 -5.26 -11.45 -5.52
CA PHE A 370 -4.23 -12.39 -5.06
C PHE A 370 -3.98 -12.28 -3.56
N CYS A 371 -3.73 -11.07 -3.05
CA CYS A 371 -3.51 -10.78 -1.64
C CYS A 371 -4.64 -11.35 -0.77
N ARG A 372 -5.88 -11.00 -1.10
CA ARG A 372 -7.07 -11.42 -0.37
C ARG A 372 -7.26 -12.93 -0.41
N ALA A 373 -6.99 -13.57 -1.55
CA ALA A 373 -7.09 -15.02 -1.69
C ALA A 373 -6.06 -15.76 -0.83
N VAL A 374 -4.80 -15.34 -0.89
CA VAL A 374 -3.70 -15.93 -0.10
C VAL A 374 -4.00 -15.82 1.39
N LEU A 375 -4.34 -14.62 1.88
CA LEU A 375 -4.60 -14.39 3.30
C LEU A 375 -5.87 -15.11 3.79
N CYS A 376 -6.88 -15.26 2.93
CA CYS A 376 -8.11 -15.99 3.27
C CYS A 376 -7.89 -17.51 3.41
N LEU A 377 -7.01 -18.08 2.58
CA LEU A 377 -6.76 -19.51 2.54
C LEU A 377 -5.63 -19.94 3.49
N LEU A 378 -4.87 -18.99 4.03
CA LEU A 378 -3.81 -19.25 4.98
C LEU A 378 -4.38 -19.89 6.25
N ARG A 379 -3.78 -20.99 6.72
CA ARG A 379 -4.15 -21.58 8.02
C ARG A 379 -3.75 -20.61 9.12
N SER A 380 -4.75 -20.07 9.84
CA SER A 380 -4.48 -19.30 11.05
C SER A 380 -4.29 -20.25 12.24
N THR A 381 -3.20 -20.07 12.98
CA THR A 381 -2.85 -20.85 14.18
C THR A 381 -3.58 -20.39 15.45
N GLY A 382 -4.55 -19.46 15.37
CA GLY A 382 -5.24 -18.94 16.56
C GLY A 382 -6.67 -18.45 16.32
N ASP A 383 -7.50 -18.64 17.35
CA ASP A 383 -8.95 -18.39 17.45
C ASP A 383 -9.42 -16.93 17.29
N SER A 384 -8.58 -16.04 16.76
CA SER A 384 -8.97 -14.64 16.54
C SER A 384 -9.66 -14.48 15.19
N THR A 385 -10.81 -13.80 15.18
CA THR A 385 -11.52 -13.33 13.98
C THR A 385 -10.64 -12.35 13.19
N MET A 386 -9.67 -12.89 12.45
CA MET A 386 -8.78 -12.13 11.58
C MET A 386 -9.62 -11.52 10.45
N HIS A 387 -9.73 -10.20 10.47
CA HIS A 387 -10.46 -9.49 9.44
C HIS A 387 -9.57 -9.34 8.19
N LEU A 388 -9.99 -10.02 7.12
CA LEU A 388 -9.31 -10.10 5.84
C LEU A 388 -9.36 -8.77 5.09
N PRO A 389 -8.46 -8.55 4.10
CA PRO A 389 -8.57 -7.40 3.22
C PRO A 389 -9.92 -7.35 2.52
N GLU A 390 -10.45 -6.14 2.39
CA GLU A 390 -11.76 -5.88 1.80
C GLU A 390 -11.70 -4.77 0.77
N CYS A 391 -12.66 -4.76 -0.14
CA CYS A 391 -12.82 -3.71 -1.12
C CYS A 391 -14.26 -3.24 -1.17
N LEU A 392 -14.45 -1.98 -1.55
CA LEU A 392 -15.75 -1.37 -1.77
C LEU A 392 -15.74 -0.62 -3.11
N PRO A 393 -16.75 -0.81 -3.98
CA PRO A 393 -17.80 -1.83 -3.91
C PRO A 393 -17.25 -3.27 -3.91
N ARG A 394 -18.04 -4.27 -3.54
CA ARG A 394 -17.55 -5.67 -3.53
C ARG A 394 -17.29 -6.15 -4.97
N LEU A 395 -16.17 -6.84 -5.16
CA LEU A 395 -15.87 -7.52 -6.43
C LEU A 395 -16.82 -8.73 -6.65
N PRO A 396 -17.04 -9.15 -7.92
CA PRO A 396 -17.89 -10.29 -8.24
C PRO A 396 -17.45 -11.60 -7.54
N GLU A 397 -18.41 -12.48 -7.24
CA GLU A 397 -18.13 -13.77 -6.59
C GLU A 397 -17.23 -14.70 -7.44
N SER A 398 -17.13 -14.48 -8.75
CA SER A 398 -16.24 -15.23 -9.65
C SER A 398 -14.75 -15.09 -9.29
N VAL A 399 -14.36 -13.99 -8.63
CA VAL A 399 -12.98 -13.75 -8.15
C VAL A 399 -12.88 -13.75 -6.62
N SER A 400 -13.92 -14.25 -5.95
CA SER A 400 -13.94 -14.41 -4.50
C SER A 400 -12.88 -15.43 -4.06
N PRO A 401 -12.24 -15.27 -2.89
CA PRO A 401 -11.34 -16.29 -2.32
C PRO A 401 -11.98 -17.67 -2.18
N LYS A 402 -13.31 -17.74 -2.10
CA LYS A 402 -14.09 -18.97 -2.01
C LYS A 402 -14.38 -19.61 -3.37
N SER A 403 -14.13 -18.91 -4.47
CA SER A 403 -14.37 -19.44 -5.81
C SER A 403 -13.40 -20.58 -6.12
N ALA A 404 -13.86 -21.55 -6.92
CA ALA A 404 -13.02 -22.67 -7.33
C ALA A 404 -11.82 -22.20 -8.16
N VAL A 405 -12.03 -21.26 -9.09
CA VAL A 405 -10.97 -20.72 -9.96
C VAL A 405 -9.87 -20.06 -9.14
N THR A 406 -10.24 -19.22 -8.17
CA THR A 406 -9.26 -18.56 -7.29
C THR A 406 -8.49 -19.58 -6.45
N GLN A 407 -9.18 -20.57 -5.87
CA GLN A 407 -8.51 -21.59 -5.05
C GLN A 407 -7.56 -22.50 -5.85
N ILE A 408 -7.91 -22.86 -7.09
CA ILE A 408 -7.04 -23.68 -7.97
C ILE A 408 -5.70 -22.97 -8.19
N HIS A 409 -5.70 -21.68 -8.51
CA HIS A 409 -4.47 -20.92 -8.73
C HIS A 409 -3.59 -20.82 -7.48
N ILE A 410 -4.19 -20.56 -6.31
CA ILE A 410 -3.45 -20.55 -5.05
C ILE A 410 -2.91 -21.95 -4.71
N HIS A 411 -3.69 -23.00 -4.97
CA HIS A 411 -3.25 -24.39 -4.78
C HIS A 411 -2.06 -24.73 -5.66
N GLN A 412 -2.13 -24.44 -6.96
CA GLN A 412 -1.04 -24.72 -7.91
C GLN A 412 0.25 -23.98 -7.53
N LEU A 413 0.15 -22.72 -7.12
CA LEU A 413 1.30 -21.95 -6.64
C LEU A 413 1.89 -22.57 -5.36
N ALA A 414 1.04 -22.88 -4.38
CA ALA A 414 1.48 -23.47 -3.11
C ALA A 414 2.08 -24.88 -3.30
N GLU A 415 1.55 -25.68 -4.22
CA GLU A 415 2.07 -27.00 -4.61
C GLU A 415 3.43 -26.87 -5.27
N ARG A 416 3.56 -25.98 -6.27
CA ARG A 416 4.82 -25.72 -6.98
C ARG A 416 5.93 -25.31 -6.01
N LEU A 417 5.58 -24.55 -4.97
CA LEU A 417 6.51 -24.05 -3.96
C LEU A 417 6.67 -24.97 -2.74
N GLY A 418 5.96 -26.11 -2.70
CA GLY A 418 6.08 -27.09 -1.61
C GLY A 418 5.50 -26.63 -0.26
N VAL A 419 4.54 -25.70 -0.27
CA VAL A 419 3.97 -25.04 0.93
C VAL A 419 2.47 -25.28 1.10
N LEU A 420 1.90 -26.31 0.48
CA LEU A 420 0.47 -26.67 0.58
C LEU A 420 -0.02 -26.85 2.03
N ASN A 421 0.86 -27.30 2.93
CA ASN A 421 0.58 -27.48 4.35
C ASN A 421 0.18 -26.18 5.07
N HIS A 422 0.55 -25.01 4.53
CA HIS A 422 0.19 -23.71 5.09
C HIS A 422 -1.22 -23.24 4.69
N PHE A 423 -1.91 -23.94 3.79
CA PHE A 423 -3.19 -23.51 3.22
C PHE A 423 -4.34 -24.48 3.52
N HIS A 424 -5.56 -23.93 3.54
CA HIS A 424 -6.82 -24.65 3.68
C HIS A 424 -7.69 -24.45 2.43
N PHE A 425 -7.78 -25.49 1.60
CA PHE A 425 -8.62 -25.53 0.40
C PHE A 425 -9.88 -26.38 0.63
N LEU A 426 -10.95 -26.08 -0.12
CA LEU A 426 -12.16 -26.91 -0.17
C LEU A 426 -11.85 -28.32 -0.71
N ASP A 427 -12.56 -29.33 -0.19
CA ASP A 427 -12.31 -30.73 -0.54
C ASP A 427 -12.47 -31.00 -2.05
N SER A 428 -13.46 -30.38 -2.70
CA SER A 428 -13.66 -30.50 -4.15
C SER A 428 -12.46 -30.03 -4.98
N ILE A 429 -11.68 -29.08 -4.46
CA ILE A 429 -10.46 -28.59 -5.13
C ILE A 429 -9.36 -29.64 -5.02
N ARG A 430 -9.20 -30.24 -3.85
CA ARG A 430 -8.22 -31.31 -3.61
C ARG A 430 -8.47 -32.51 -4.52
N GLU A 431 -9.73 -32.90 -4.69
CA GLU A 431 -10.13 -34.00 -5.57
C GLU A 431 -9.94 -33.66 -7.06
N SER A 432 -10.29 -32.43 -7.47
CA SER A 432 -10.15 -32.01 -8.87
C SER A 432 -8.70 -31.96 -9.35
N VAL A 433 -7.76 -31.59 -8.47
CA VAL A 433 -6.33 -31.52 -8.80
C VAL A 433 -5.68 -32.90 -8.77
N GLN A 434 -6.12 -33.82 -7.90
CA GLN A 434 -5.65 -35.22 -7.90
C GLN A 434 -6.09 -36.04 -9.13
N SER A 435 -7.14 -35.57 -9.82
CA SER A 435 -7.67 -36.22 -11.04
C SER A 435 -7.02 -35.74 -12.35
N ARG A 436 -6.09 -34.78 -12.28
CA ARG A 436 -5.29 -34.26 -13.40
C ARG A 436 -3.84 -34.69 -13.24
#